data_AF-A0A2D4S8A6-F1
#
_entry.id   AF-A0A2D4S8A6-F1
#
_cell.length_a   1.000
_cell.length_b   1.000
_cell.length_c   1.000
_cell.angle_alpha   90.00
_cell.angle_beta   90.00
_cell.angle_gamma   90.00
#
_symmetry.space_group_name_H-M   'P 1'
#
loop_
_entity.id
_entity.type
_entity.pdbx_description
1 polymer ?
#
loop_
_entity_poly.entity_id
_entity_poly.type
_entity_poly.pdbx_seq_one_letter_code
_entity_poly.pdbx_strand_id
1 'polypeptide(L)'
;MGSRVSYIADKLAGKASSRADKSIDMNESSTQKQHLPPGYARPMKPSGLAGARRAGPSGKAGLIAAELEYRLTTGKYGFGEDISSSELAEEFGASRHPVAVALNYLNTRGYIDVLPQIGYRVVAPTRTEIADMFLGLARIEALIASLASQRQTPEEGELLVRIAEQNRYAGLGAAAENEHYIACIGDFHQQLRYMARSAVISDASASWNRLSSFYLWQGLPEVLPKTTDTLNAERVEIAHAVASGQTDRAQQIMEAHIVHKPYLTGILD
;
A
#
# COMPACT_ATOMS: atom_id res chain seq x y z
N MET A 1 -8.34 -15.96 11.39
CA MET A 1 -7.76 -14.84 12.17
C MET A 1 -6.32 -15.06 12.67
N GLY A 2 -5.82 -16.29 12.90
CA GLY A 2 -4.56 -16.52 13.65
C GLY A 2 -3.22 -16.62 12.90
N SER A 3 -3.15 -16.46 11.57
CA SER A 3 -1.96 -16.87 10.79
C SER A 3 -0.82 -15.83 10.72
N ARG A 4 -1.13 -14.54 10.58
CA ARG A 4 -0.09 -13.48 10.41
C ARG A 4 0.48 -12.92 11.71
N VAL A 5 -0.32 -12.81 12.76
CA VAL A 5 0.14 -12.36 14.09
C VAL A 5 1.10 -13.40 14.69
N SER A 6 0.80 -14.70 14.52
CA SER A 6 1.70 -15.80 14.92
C SER A 6 3.03 -15.71 14.18
N TYR A 7 3.02 -15.48 12.86
CA TYR A 7 4.24 -15.37 12.06
C TYR A 7 5.16 -14.22 12.53
N ILE A 8 4.59 -13.06 12.89
CA ILE A 8 5.37 -11.95 13.41
C ILE A 8 5.85 -12.26 14.83
N ALA A 9 5.01 -12.81 15.72
CA ALA A 9 5.41 -13.23 17.06
C ALA A 9 6.58 -14.24 17.03
N ASP A 10 6.53 -15.23 16.13
CA ASP A 10 7.60 -16.21 15.91
C ASP A 10 8.90 -15.54 15.41
N LYS A 11 8.79 -14.56 14.49
CA LYS A 11 9.95 -13.77 14.03
C LYS A 11 10.54 -12.88 15.13
N LEU A 12 9.71 -12.44 16.07
CA LEU A 12 10.11 -11.60 17.20
C LEU A 12 10.72 -12.41 18.36
N ALA A 13 10.43 -13.71 18.46
CA ALA A 13 10.98 -14.63 19.46
C ALA A 13 12.38 -15.20 19.10
N GLY A 14 12.75 -15.19 17.81
CA GLY A 14 13.93 -15.90 17.28
C GLY A 14 15.33 -15.34 17.55
N LYS A 15 15.59 -14.60 18.64
CA LYS A 15 16.97 -14.18 19.04
C LYS A 15 17.18 -14.18 20.55
N ALA A 16 17.20 -15.37 21.15
CA ALA A 16 17.84 -15.58 22.45
C ALA A 16 18.23 -17.06 22.63
N SER A 17 19.44 -17.45 22.24
CA SER A 17 20.28 -18.41 22.98
C SER A 17 21.65 -18.55 22.29
N SER A 18 22.71 -18.55 23.11
CA SER A 18 24.13 -18.53 22.75
C SER A 18 24.77 -19.91 22.69
N ARG A 19 25.74 -20.06 21.78
CA ARG A 19 26.97 -20.89 21.81
C ARG A 19 26.94 -22.21 22.61
N ALA A 20 27.09 -23.33 21.87
CA ALA A 20 28.08 -24.37 22.16
C ALA A 20 28.40 -25.18 20.89
N ASP A 21 29.63 -25.66 20.87
CA ASP A 21 30.42 -26.27 19.82
C ASP A 21 29.98 -27.69 19.40
N LYS A 22 30.03 -27.99 18.09
CA LYS A 22 30.58 -29.24 17.51
C LYS A 22 30.41 -29.25 15.99
N SER A 23 31.55 -29.32 15.32
CA SER A 23 31.73 -29.81 13.95
C SER A 23 31.00 -31.13 13.69
N ILE A 24 30.35 -31.28 12.54
CA ILE A 24 30.32 -32.48 11.68
C ILE A 24 29.71 -32.12 10.31
N ASP A 25 30.49 -32.46 9.30
CA ASP A 25 30.25 -32.78 7.89
C ASP A 25 29.11 -32.19 7.06
N MET A 26 29.56 -31.78 5.87
CA MET A 26 28.78 -31.57 4.66
C MET A 26 28.09 -32.86 4.23
N ASN A 27 26.77 -32.82 4.05
CA ASN A 27 26.17 -33.48 2.90
C ASN A 27 24.87 -32.82 2.46
N GLU A 28 24.69 -32.81 1.15
CA GLU A 28 23.64 -32.20 0.36
C GLU A 28 22.25 -32.71 0.74
N SER A 29 21.29 -31.80 0.92
CA SER A 29 19.85 -32.10 0.77
C SER A 29 19.05 -30.82 0.56
N SER A 30 18.82 -30.53 -0.73
CA SER A 30 17.52 -30.10 -1.29
C SER A 30 16.65 -29.16 -0.44
N THR A 31 17.02 -27.88 -0.37
CA THR A 31 16.05 -26.81 -0.09
C THR A 31 15.39 -26.37 -1.38
N GLN A 32 14.14 -26.79 -1.52
CA GLN A 32 13.18 -26.40 -2.54
C GLN A 32 13.09 -24.87 -2.61
N LYS A 33 13.72 -24.26 -3.61
CA LYS A 33 13.56 -22.84 -3.93
C LYS A 33 12.08 -22.60 -4.22
N GLN A 34 11.41 -21.84 -3.34
CA GLN A 34 10.09 -21.29 -3.64
C GLN A 34 10.21 -20.48 -4.93
N HIS A 35 9.64 -21.02 -6.01
CA HIS A 35 9.53 -20.37 -7.30
C HIS A 35 8.54 -19.22 -7.14
N LEU A 36 9.01 -17.97 -7.20
CA LEU A 36 8.11 -16.85 -7.45
C LEU A 36 7.52 -17.01 -8.86
N PRO A 37 6.23 -16.66 -9.08
CA PRO A 37 5.63 -16.70 -10.41
C PRO A 37 6.45 -15.84 -11.40
N PRO A 38 6.66 -16.31 -12.64
CA PRO A 38 7.30 -15.50 -13.67
C PRO A 38 6.36 -14.33 -14.05
N GLY A 39 6.75 -13.10 -13.69
CA GLY A 39 5.96 -11.90 -13.97
C GLY A 39 6.20 -10.70 -13.04
N TYR A 40 6.82 -10.91 -11.88
CA TYR A 40 7.13 -9.82 -10.95
C TYR A 40 8.31 -8.97 -11.47
N ALA A 41 8.03 -7.76 -11.93
CA ALA A 41 9.05 -6.76 -12.20
C ALA A 41 9.87 -6.51 -10.94
N ARG A 42 11.21 -6.60 -11.03
CA ARG A 42 12.09 -6.26 -9.92
C ARG A 42 11.87 -4.80 -9.52
N PRO A 43 11.83 -4.46 -8.22
CA PRO A 43 11.72 -3.06 -7.80
C PRO A 43 12.86 -2.24 -8.39
N MET A 44 12.53 -1.13 -9.06
CA MET A 44 13.52 -0.20 -9.60
C MET A 44 14.46 0.25 -8.47
N LYS A 45 15.77 0.25 -8.73
CA LYS A 45 16.73 0.87 -7.83
C LYS A 45 16.44 2.38 -7.79
N PRO A 46 16.36 3.00 -6.60
CA PRO A 46 16.14 4.43 -6.51
C PRO A 46 17.29 5.22 -7.12
N SER A 47 16.97 6.25 -7.91
CA SER A 47 17.95 7.22 -8.38
C SER A 47 18.35 8.16 -7.23
N GLY A 48 19.63 8.56 -7.21
CA GLY A 48 20.28 9.33 -6.13
C GLY A 48 19.80 10.78 -5.94
N LEU A 49 18.62 11.15 -6.46
CA LEU A 49 18.01 12.47 -6.31
C LEU A 49 16.83 12.48 -5.31
N ALA A 50 16.46 11.32 -4.76
CA ALA A 50 15.49 11.24 -3.66
C ALA A 50 16.14 11.77 -2.38
N GLY A 51 15.89 13.04 -2.06
CA GLY A 51 16.32 13.69 -0.83
C GLY A 51 16.10 12.78 0.38
N ALA A 52 17.19 12.55 1.12
CA ALA A 52 17.28 11.82 2.38
C ALA A 52 16.03 11.02 2.74
N ARG A 53 15.92 9.80 2.16
CA ARG A 53 15.06 8.75 2.68
C ARG A 53 15.23 8.71 4.21
N ARG A 54 14.22 9.14 4.97
CA ARG A 54 14.14 8.65 6.35
C ARG A 54 13.79 7.18 6.22
N ALA A 55 14.82 6.34 6.16
CA ALA A 55 14.64 4.90 6.23
C ALA A 55 13.73 4.61 7.43
N GLY A 56 12.63 3.91 7.19
CA GLY A 56 11.71 3.53 8.25
C GLY A 56 12.44 2.75 9.35
N PRO A 57 11.82 2.61 10.53
CA PRO A 57 12.43 1.87 11.62
C PRO A 57 12.81 0.46 11.17
N SER A 58 13.95 -0.03 11.65
CA SER A 58 14.44 -1.38 11.37
C SER A 58 14.16 -2.33 12.54
N GLY A 59 14.39 -3.63 12.32
CA GLY A 59 14.20 -4.65 13.35
C GLY A 59 12.75 -4.76 13.84
N LYS A 60 12.57 -4.96 15.16
CA LYS A 60 11.25 -5.16 15.78
C LYS A 60 10.31 -3.97 15.59
N ALA A 61 10.83 -2.74 15.69
CA ALA A 61 10.03 -1.53 15.45
C ALA A 61 9.55 -1.42 13.98
N GLY A 62 10.38 -1.82 13.02
CA GLY A 62 10.00 -1.88 11.61
C GLY A 62 8.88 -2.87 11.31
N LEU A 63 8.93 -4.05 11.92
CA LEU A 63 7.89 -5.07 11.78
C LEU A 63 6.56 -4.61 12.39
N ILE A 64 6.61 -3.98 13.57
CA ILE A 64 5.42 -3.42 14.23
C ILE A 64 4.82 -2.30 13.38
N ALA A 65 5.64 -1.40 12.84
CA ALA A 65 5.17 -0.32 11.98
C ALA A 65 4.47 -0.84 10.72
N ALA A 66 5.05 -1.84 10.05
CA ALA A 66 4.47 -2.43 8.84
C ALA A 66 3.12 -3.13 9.13
N GLU A 67 3.03 -3.86 10.24
CA GLU A 67 1.80 -4.52 10.66
C GLU A 67 0.70 -3.52 11.06
N LEU A 68 1.06 -2.46 11.80
CA LEU A 68 0.12 -1.39 12.14
C LEU A 68 -0.35 -0.61 10.90
N GLU A 69 0.55 -0.30 9.96
CA GLU A 69 0.17 0.32 8.68
C GLU A 69 -0.80 -0.58 7.90
N TYR A 70 -0.56 -1.90 7.87
CA TYR A 70 -1.48 -2.85 7.26
C TYR A 70 -2.87 -2.81 7.92
N ARG A 71 -2.93 -2.83 9.25
CA ARG A 71 -4.20 -2.76 10.00
C ARG A 71 -4.96 -1.45 9.75
N LEU A 72 -4.26 -0.32 9.73
CA LEU A 72 -4.83 0.98 9.39
C LEU A 72 -5.40 0.96 7.97
N THR A 73 -4.58 0.57 6.98
CA THR A 73 -4.97 0.56 5.56
C THR A 73 -6.00 -0.51 5.18
N THR A 74 -6.33 -1.43 6.08
CA THR A 74 -7.39 -2.44 5.93
C THR A 74 -8.62 -2.15 6.79
N GLY A 75 -8.70 -0.95 7.41
CA GLY A 75 -9.88 -0.51 8.15
C GLY A 75 -10.04 -1.13 9.53
N LYS A 76 -9.00 -1.75 10.12
CA LYS A 76 -9.07 -2.28 11.49
C LYS A 76 -9.20 -1.18 12.54
N TYR A 77 -8.74 0.03 12.23
CA TYR A 77 -8.85 1.20 13.10
C TYR A 77 -9.66 2.31 12.43
N GLY A 78 -10.57 2.91 13.19
CA GLY A 78 -11.40 4.03 12.75
C GLY A 78 -10.75 5.39 12.97
N PHE A 79 -11.20 6.41 12.24
CA PHE A 79 -10.83 7.80 12.51
C PHE A 79 -11.11 8.20 13.95
N GLY A 80 -10.13 8.83 14.60
CA GLY A 80 -10.24 9.31 15.98
C GLY A 80 -10.11 8.22 17.06
N GLU A 81 -9.93 6.96 16.68
CA GLU A 81 -9.76 5.86 17.64
C GLU A 81 -8.46 6.00 18.44
N ASP A 82 -8.52 5.75 19.74
CA ASP A 82 -7.35 5.79 20.62
C ASP A 82 -6.54 4.49 20.51
N ILE A 83 -5.21 4.62 20.44
CA ILE A 83 -4.27 3.51 20.37
C ILE A 83 -3.43 3.44 21.65
N SER A 84 -3.58 2.33 22.37
CA SER A 84 -2.84 2.03 23.60
C SER A 84 -1.48 1.40 23.30
N SER A 85 -0.41 2.14 23.58
CA SER A 85 0.96 1.63 23.40
C SER A 85 1.30 0.44 24.32
N SER A 86 0.63 0.33 25.48
CA SER A 86 0.78 -0.80 26.39
C SER A 86 0.11 -2.06 25.86
N GLU A 87 -1.11 -1.95 25.34
CA GLU A 87 -1.83 -3.10 24.76
C GLU A 87 -1.09 -3.62 23.53
N LEU A 88 -0.61 -2.73 22.66
CA LEU A 88 0.22 -3.13 21.52
C LEU A 88 1.53 -3.79 21.94
N ALA A 89 2.16 -3.32 23.03
CA ALA A 89 3.38 -3.93 23.54
C ALA A 89 3.15 -5.37 24.01
N GLU A 90 2.03 -5.61 24.71
CA GLU A 90 1.61 -6.96 25.12
C GLU A 90 1.27 -7.83 23.91
N GLU A 91 0.47 -7.31 22.96
CA GLU A 91 0.07 -8.04 21.74
C GLU A 91 1.29 -8.49 20.91
N PHE A 92 2.28 -7.60 20.74
CA PHE A 92 3.47 -7.88 19.93
C PHE A 92 4.59 -8.59 20.71
N GLY A 93 4.40 -8.92 21.99
CA GLY A 93 5.47 -9.47 22.83
C GLY A 93 6.72 -8.59 22.81
N ALA A 94 6.53 -7.27 22.88
CA ALA A 94 7.56 -6.25 22.72
C ALA A 94 7.59 -5.31 23.94
N SER A 95 8.70 -4.60 24.15
CA SER A 95 8.70 -3.48 25.11
C SER A 95 7.99 -2.27 24.50
N ARG A 96 7.63 -1.29 25.34
CA ARG A 96 6.98 -0.04 24.89
C ARG A 96 7.84 0.78 23.93
N HIS A 97 9.17 0.67 24.00
CA HIS A 97 10.09 1.46 23.18
C HIS A 97 9.94 1.19 21.66
N PRO A 98 10.07 -0.05 21.14
CA PRO A 98 9.87 -0.32 19.72
C PRO A 98 8.44 -0.03 19.23
N VAL A 99 7.43 -0.17 20.09
CA VAL A 99 6.05 0.24 19.77
C VAL A 99 5.95 1.76 19.61
N ALA A 100 6.50 2.53 20.54
CA ALA A 100 6.53 3.99 20.44
C ALA A 100 7.31 4.47 19.21
N VAL A 101 8.42 3.82 18.84
CA VAL A 101 9.16 4.12 17.61
C VAL A 101 8.28 3.86 16.37
N ALA A 102 7.54 2.75 16.34
CA ALA A 102 6.63 2.44 15.24
C ALA A 102 5.47 3.45 15.13
N LEU A 103 4.84 3.80 16.25
CA LEU A 103 3.73 4.76 16.29
C LEU A 103 4.20 6.18 15.91
N ASN A 104 5.37 6.61 16.38
CA ASN A 104 5.96 7.88 15.96
C ASN A 104 6.31 7.89 14.48
N TYR A 105 6.78 6.77 13.92
CA TYR A 105 6.98 6.66 12.48
C TYR A 105 5.65 6.81 11.72
N LEU A 106 4.58 6.16 12.17
CA LEU A 106 3.25 6.28 11.57
C LEU A 106 2.65 7.69 11.70
N ASN A 107 2.99 8.43 12.76
CA ASN A 107 2.69 9.86 12.87
C ASN A 107 3.35 10.66 11.74
N THR A 108 4.64 10.44 11.47
CA THR A 108 5.32 11.09 10.32
C THR A 108 4.72 10.73 8.95
N ARG A 109 3.90 9.68 8.88
CA ARG A 109 3.21 9.20 7.68
C ARG A 109 1.76 9.67 7.59
N GLY A 110 1.26 10.38 8.62
CA GLY A 110 -0.09 10.95 8.63
C GLY A 110 -1.19 9.99 9.05
N TYR A 111 -0.88 8.88 9.73
CA TYR A 111 -1.91 7.94 10.22
C TYR A 111 -2.30 8.16 11.68
N ILE A 112 -1.40 8.73 12.49
CA ILE A 112 -1.54 8.76 13.95
C ILE A 112 -1.14 10.14 14.48
N ASP A 113 -1.96 10.73 15.32
CA ASP A 113 -1.60 11.88 16.15
C ASP A 113 -1.00 11.41 17.48
N VAL A 114 0.08 12.09 17.90
CA VAL A 114 0.69 11.89 19.22
C VAL A 114 0.10 12.93 20.17
N LEU A 115 -0.67 12.48 21.16
CA LEU A 115 -1.31 13.32 22.16
C LEU A 115 -0.42 13.37 23.41
N PRO A 116 0.19 14.52 23.76
CA PRO A 116 1.06 14.63 24.92
C PRO A 116 0.35 14.15 26.20
N GLN A 117 1.00 13.27 26.97
CA GLN A 117 0.50 12.69 28.22
C GLN A 117 -0.77 11.82 28.12
N ILE A 118 -1.37 11.67 26.93
CA ILE A 118 -2.57 10.86 26.71
C ILE A 118 -2.22 9.56 25.97
N GLY A 119 -1.46 9.66 24.88
CA GLY A 119 -1.09 8.49 24.07
C GLY A 119 -1.12 8.79 22.58
N TYR A 120 -1.71 7.88 21.82
CA TYR A 120 -1.77 7.93 20.36
C TYR A 120 -3.21 7.86 19.91
N ARG A 121 -3.56 8.56 18.85
CA ARG A 121 -4.90 8.55 18.26
C ARG A 121 -4.80 8.45 16.75
N VAL A 122 -5.69 7.71 16.13
CA VAL A 122 -5.80 7.67 14.67
C VAL A 122 -6.29 9.02 14.17
N VAL A 123 -5.65 9.57 13.13
CA VAL A 123 -6.03 10.87 12.56
C VAL A 123 -7.52 10.89 12.18
N ALA A 124 -8.14 12.06 12.28
CA ALA A 124 -9.52 12.29 11.87
C ALA A 124 -9.59 13.58 11.02
N PRO A 125 -9.16 13.52 9.74
CA PRO A 125 -9.15 14.69 8.87
C PRO A 125 -10.57 15.19 8.59
N THR A 126 -10.70 16.50 8.43
CA THR A 126 -11.92 17.13 7.95
C THR A 126 -12.21 16.74 6.50
N ARG A 127 -13.47 16.88 6.08
CA ARG A 127 -13.87 16.62 4.68
C ARG A 127 -13.07 17.44 3.67
N THR A 128 -12.78 18.70 4.00
CA THR A 128 -11.96 19.58 3.17
C THR A 128 -10.53 19.06 3.02
N GLU A 129 -9.90 18.61 4.11
CA GLU A 129 -8.55 18.03 4.05
C GLU A 129 -8.51 16.74 3.24
N ILE A 130 -9.55 15.90 3.34
CA ILE A 130 -9.70 14.71 2.49
C ILE A 130 -9.79 15.14 1.01
N ALA A 131 -10.66 16.09 0.68
CA ALA A 131 -10.83 16.59 -0.68
C ALA A 131 -9.52 17.18 -1.26
N ASP A 132 -8.81 18.01 -0.50
CA ASP A 132 -7.54 18.62 -0.90
C ASP A 132 -6.46 17.56 -1.14
N MET A 133 -6.38 16.54 -0.29
CA MET A 133 -5.45 15.42 -0.47
C MET A 133 -5.76 14.65 -1.76
N PHE A 134 -7.02 14.32 -2.03
CA PHE A 134 -7.41 13.63 -3.26
C PHE A 134 -7.17 14.48 -4.51
N LEU A 135 -7.37 15.80 -4.45
CA LEU A 135 -7.03 16.71 -5.53
C LEU A 135 -5.53 16.71 -5.83
N GLY A 136 -4.69 16.77 -4.79
CA GLY A 136 -3.24 16.67 -4.93
C GLY A 136 -2.80 15.31 -5.50
N LEU A 137 -3.34 14.22 -4.96
CA LEU A 137 -3.05 12.86 -5.44
C LEU A 137 -3.46 12.68 -6.91
N ALA A 138 -4.61 13.22 -7.31
CA ALA A 138 -5.09 13.14 -8.68
C ALA A 138 -4.10 13.75 -9.66
N ARG A 139 -3.51 14.90 -9.33
CA ARG A 139 -2.48 15.54 -10.17
C ARG A 139 -1.23 14.68 -10.31
N ILE A 140 -0.80 14.03 -9.22
CA ILE A 140 0.38 13.16 -9.25
C ILE A 140 0.12 11.88 -10.06
N GLU A 141 -1.01 11.21 -9.83
CA GLU A 141 -1.38 10.00 -10.60
C GLU A 141 -1.60 10.30 -12.07
N ALA A 142 -2.21 11.44 -12.41
CA ALA A 142 -2.39 11.89 -13.78
C ALA A 142 -1.03 12.15 -14.48
N LEU A 143 -0.06 12.73 -13.76
CA LEU A 143 1.31 12.86 -14.25
C LEU A 143 1.98 11.50 -14.45
N ILE A 144 1.77 10.54 -13.55
CA ILE A 144 2.25 9.15 -13.73
C ILE A 144 1.66 8.53 -15.00
N ALA A 145 0.35 8.67 -15.24
CA ALA A 145 -0.31 8.13 -16.43
C ALA A 145 0.23 8.77 -17.72
N SER A 146 0.44 10.07 -17.73
CA SER A 146 1.05 10.81 -18.85
C SER A 146 2.48 10.32 -19.13
N LEU A 147 3.33 10.23 -18.10
CA LEU A 147 4.69 9.72 -18.24
C LEU A 147 4.72 8.26 -18.68
N ALA A 148 3.83 7.42 -18.16
CA ALA A 148 3.69 6.04 -18.58
C ALA A 148 3.33 5.95 -20.07
N SER A 149 2.35 6.74 -20.54
CA SER A 149 1.93 6.78 -21.94
C SER A 149 3.05 7.20 -22.88
N GLN A 150 3.86 8.18 -22.48
CA GLN A 150 4.99 8.68 -23.28
C GLN A 150 6.17 7.71 -23.35
N ARG A 151 6.35 6.86 -22.34
CA ARG A 151 7.58 6.07 -22.14
C ARG A 151 7.40 4.58 -22.36
N GLN A 152 6.17 4.09 -22.41
CA GLN A 152 5.85 2.67 -22.54
C GLN A 152 6.46 2.02 -23.79
N THR A 153 6.76 0.73 -23.68
CA THR A 153 6.94 -0.16 -24.84
C THR A 153 5.62 -0.89 -25.16
N PRO A 154 5.39 -1.30 -26.42
CA PRO A 154 4.15 -2.00 -26.80
C PRO A 154 3.79 -3.16 -25.86
N GLU A 155 4.78 -3.93 -25.41
CA GLU A 155 4.59 -5.05 -24.48
C GLU A 155 4.13 -4.59 -23.08
N GLU A 156 4.65 -3.45 -22.60
CA GLU A 156 4.23 -2.84 -21.34
C GLU A 156 2.79 -2.31 -21.44
N GLY A 157 2.43 -1.70 -22.57
CA GLY A 157 1.07 -1.25 -22.85
C GLY A 157 0.06 -2.39 -22.90
N GLU A 158 0.38 -3.48 -23.61
CA GLU A 158 -0.44 -4.70 -23.64
C GLU A 158 -0.58 -5.33 -22.26
N LEU A 159 0.50 -5.38 -21.48
CA LEU A 159 0.46 -5.89 -20.12
C LEU A 159 -0.45 -5.05 -19.23
N LEU A 160 -0.38 -3.72 -19.32
CA LEU A 160 -1.24 -2.81 -18.56
C LEU A 160 -2.72 -3.04 -18.86
N VAL A 161 -3.08 -3.19 -20.15
CA VAL A 161 -4.45 -3.51 -20.58
C VAL A 161 -4.90 -4.84 -19.99
N ARG A 162 -4.08 -5.90 -20.09
CA ARG A 162 -4.41 -7.21 -19.51
C ARG A 162 -4.64 -7.13 -18.00
N ILE A 163 -3.79 -6.41 -17.26
CA ILE A 163 -3.95 -6.21 -15.81
C ILE A 163 -5.30 -5.51 -15.52
N ALA A 164 -5.62 -4.45 -16.28
CA ALA A 164 -6.87 -3.71 -16.08
C ALA A 164 -8.12 -4.56 -16.37
N GLU A 165 -8.12 -5.35 -17.44
CA GLU A 165 -9.25 -6.22 -17.81
C GLU A 165 -9.41 -7.43 -16.86
N GLN A 166 -8.30 -7.88 -16.27
CA GLN A 166 -8.31 -8.98 -15.29
C GLN A 166 -8.76 -8.54 -13.89
N ASN A 167 -8.81 -7.24 -13.61
CA ASN A 167 -9.33 -6.68 -12.37
C ASN A 167 -10.86 -6.82 -12.32
N ARG A 168 -11.33 -8.05 -12.13
CA ARG A 168 -12.74 -8.40 -11.96
C ARG A 168 -12.96 -9.24 -10.70
N TYR A 169 -14.19 -9.20 -10.20
CA TYR A 169 -14.63 -9.98 -9.06
C TYR A 169 -14.33 -11.49 -9.28
N ALA A 170 -13.58 -12.09 -8.36
CA ALA A 170 -13.02 -13.44 -8.53
C ALA A 170 -13.84 -14.57 -7.89
N GLY A 171 -14.92 -14.27 -7.16
CA GLY A 171 -15.79 -15.31 -6.56
C GLY A 171 -15.12 -16.17 -5.47
N LEU A 172 -14.17 -15.60 -4.71
CA LEU A 172 -13.38 -16.25 -3.66
C LEU A 172 -14.00 -16.21 -2.25
N GLY A 173 -15.20 -15.65 -2.08
CA GLY A 173 -15.82 -15.32 -0.79
C GLY A 173 -15.39 -13.95 -0.22
N ALA A 174 -16.29 -13.26 0.49
CA ALA A 174 -16.22 -11.81 0.73
C ALA A 174 -14.85 -11.26 1.23
N ALA A 175 -14.23 -11.87 2.24
CA ALA A 175 -12.97 -11.38 2.79
C ALA A 175 -11.76 -11.64 1.86
N ALA A 176 -11.67 -12.84 1.29
CA ALA A 176 -10.61 -13.20 0.35
C ALA A 176 -10.75 -12.46 -0.99
N GLU A 177 -11.98 -12.16 -1.40
CA GLU A 177 -12.29 -11.31 -2.56
C GLU A 177 -11.81 -9.88 -2.36
N ASN A 178 -12.04 -9.30 -1.18
CA ASN A 178 -11.58 -7.94 -0.88
C ASN A 178 -10.05 -7.86 -0.92
N GLU A 179 -9.35 -8.80 -0.26
CA GLU A 179 -7.88 -8.84 -0.29
C GLU A 179 -7.34 -9.01 -1.71
N HIS A 180 -7.94 -9.92 -2.50
CA HIS A 180 -7.55 -10.14 -3.89
C HIS A 180 -7.79 -8.89 -4.74
N TYR A 181 -8.94 -8.25 -4.60
CA TYR A 181 -9.30 -7.04 -5.34
C TYR A 181 -8.35 -5.87 -5.04
N ILE A 182 -7.99 -5.67 -3.76
CA ILE A 182 -7.00 -4.65 -3.37
C ILE A 182 -5.64 -4.92 -4.03
N ALA A 183 -5.19 -6.18 -4.05
CA ALA A 183 -3.94 -6.56 -4.68
C ALA A 183 -3.96 -6.26 -6.20
N CYS A 184 -5.03 -6.65 -6.88
CA CYS A 184 -5.30 -6.39 -8.29
C CYS A 184 -5.26 -4.88 -8.65
N ILE A 185 -5.90 -4.03 -7.83
CA ILE A 185 -5.82 -2.57 -7.99
C ILE A 185 -4.37 -2.09 -7.82
N GLY A 186 -3.66 -2.63 -6.81
CA GLY A 186 -2.27 -2.32 -6.53
C GLY A 186 -1.35 -2.59 -7.72
N ASP A 187 -1.53 -3.73 -8.38
CA ASP A 187 -0.74 -4.15 -9.55
C ASP A 187 -0.89 -3.18 -10.72
N PHE A 188 -2.11 -2.70 -10.99
CA PHE A 188 -2.37 -1.71 -12.04
C PHE A 188 -1.59 -0.40 -11.81
N HIS A 189 -1.71 0.21 -10.63
CA HIS A 189 -0.99 1.45 -10.34
C HIS A 189 0.53 1.22 -10.20
N GLN A 190 0.97 0.01 -9.80
CA GLN A 190 2.39 -0.34 -9.80
C GLN A 190 2.95 -0.39 -11.22
N GLN A 191 2.23 -1.00 -12.17
CA GLN A 191 2.66 -1.07 -13.57
C GLN A 191 2.76 0.33 -14.20
N LEU A 192 1.81 1.22 -13.94
CA LEU A 192 1.89 2.62 -14.37
C LEU A 192 3.14 3.32 -13.81
N ARG A 193 3.43 3.17 -12.51
CA ARG A 193 4.63 3.74 -11.88
C ARG A 193 5.94 3.20 -12.46
N TYR A 194 5.95 1.91 -12.83
CA TYR A 194 7.08 1.28 -13.51
C TYR A 194 7.29 1.91 -14.90
N MET A 195 6.23 1.96 -15.71
CA MET A 195 6.24 2.55 -17.06
C MET A 195 6.60 4.04 -17.04
N ALA A 196 6.17 4.77 -16.01
CA ALA A 196 6.48 6.18 -15.84
C ALA A 196 7.97 6.44 -15.66
N ARG A 197 8.79 5.46 -15.26
CA ARG A 197 10.26 5.57 -15.14
C ARG A 197 10.72 6.83 -14.39
N SER A 198 9.98 7.22 -13.34
CA SER A 198 10.27 8.41 -12.53
C SER A 198 10.25 8.06 -11.05
N ALA A 199 11.41 7.76 -10.48
CA ALA A 199 11.51 7.39 -9.06
C ALA A 199 10.98 8.50 -8.14
N VAL A 200 11.27 9.77 -8.46
CA VAL A 200 10.86 10.92 -7.65
C VAL A 200 9.33 11.04 -7.58
N ILE A 201 8.65 10.91 -8.71
CA ILE A 201 7.18 11.03 -8.77
C ILE A 201 6.52 9.77 -8.20
N SER A 202 7.04 8.59 -8.51
CA SER A 202 6.54 7.32 -7.98
C SER A 202 6.64 7.25 -6.46
N ASP A 203 7.70 7.77 -5.85
CA ASP A 203 7.86 7.79 -4.38
C ASP A 203 6.84 8.74 -3.69
N ALA A 204 6.58 9.90 -4.29
CA ALA A 204 5.56 10.84 -3.80
C ALA A 204 4.16 10.21 -3.87
N SER A 205 3.82 9.65 -5.04
CA SER A 205 2.59 8.91 -5.29
C SER A 205 2.38 7.74 -4.35
N ALA A 206 3.39 6.90 -4.12
CA ALA A 206 3.27 5.72 -3.27
C ALA A 206 2.92 6.06 -1.82
N SER A 207 3.42 7.20 -1.30
CA SER A 207 3.12 7.63 0.07
C SER A 207 1.67 8.07 0.23
N TRP A 208 1.14 8.85 -0.70
CA TRP A 208 -0.25 9.30 -0.66
C TRP A 208 -1.25 8.20 -1.05
N ASN A 209 -0.88 7.25 -1.91
CA ASN A 209 -1.76 6.13 -2.23
C ASN A 209 -2.14 5.31 -0.99
N ARG A 210 -1.18 4.99 -0.12
CA ARG A 210 -1.48 4.23 1.10
C ARG A 210 -2.40 4.99 2.04
N LEU A 211 -2.16 6.30 2.21
CA LEU A 211 -3.03 7.16 3.00
C LEU A 211 -4.43 7.28 2.39
N SER A 212 -4.53 7.37 1.06
CA SER A 212 -5.81 7.39 0.35
C SER A 212 -6.59 6.09 0.57
N SER A 213 -5.94 4.92 0.50
CA SER A 213 -6.58 3.64 0.82
C SER A 213 -7.16 3.68 2.24
N PHE A 214 -6.38 4.13 3.22
CA PHE A 214 -6.84 4.27 4.59
C PHE A 214 -8.09 5.15 4.70
N TYR A 215 -8.13 6.32 4.03
CA TYR A 215 -9.30 7.21 4.09
C TYR A 215 -10.54 6.60 3.41
N LEU A 216 -10.39 5.91 2.27
CA LEU A 216 -11.52 5.30 1.57
C LEU A 216 -12.18 4.20 2.41
N TRP A 217 -11.40 3.42 3.15
CA TRP A 217 -11.92 2.38 4.06
C TRP A 217 -12.71 2.93 5.25
N GLN A 218 -12.66 4.24 5.52
CA GLN A 218 -13.49 4.88 6.55
C GLN A 218 -14.90 5.20 6.05
N GLY A 219 -15.07 5.39 4.73
CA GLY A 219 -16.37 5.70 4.11
C GLY A 219 -17.14 4.45 3.68
N LEU A 220 -16.41 3.41 3.26
CA LEU A 220 -16.97 2.09 2.94
C LEU A 220 -16.16 0.99 3.64
N PRO A 221 -16.68 0.37 4.71
CA PRO A 221 -16.05 -0.81 5.30
C PRO A 221 -16.14 -2.05 4.39
N GLU A 222 -16.97 -2.00 3.34
CA GLU A 222 -17.14 -3.07 2.36
C GLU A 222 -17.04 -2.57 0.91
N VAL A 223 -16.47 -3.40 0.05
CA VAL A 223 -16.37 -3.13 -1.39
C VAL A 223 -17.77 -3.19 -2.00
N LEU A 224 -18.32 -2.02 -2.37
CA LEU A 224 -19.61 -1.97 -3.05
C LEU A 224 -19.48 -2.36 -4.53
N PRO A 225 -20.25 -3.35 -5.03
CA PRO A 225 -20.11 -3.85 -6.40
C PRO A 225 -20.21 -2.76 -7.48
N LYS A 226 -21.19 -1.84 -7.38
CA LYS A 226 -21.40 -0.76 -8.37
C LYS A 226 -20.23 0.23 -8.43
N THR A 227 -19.68 0.58 -7.27
CA THR A 227 -18.51 1.46 -7.17
C THR A 227 -17.29 0.80 -7.81
N THR A 228 -17.10 -0.49 -7.53
CA THR A 228 -16.03 -1.31 -8.09
C THR A 228 -16.11 -1.43 -9.61
N ASP A 229 -17.30 -1.71 -10.16
CA ASP A 229 -17.48 -1.83 -11.61
C ASP A 229 -17.14 -0.52 -12.34
N THR A 230 -17.58 0.62 -11.81
CA THR A 230 -17.28 1.94 -12.35
C THR A 230 -15.77 2.21 -12.36
N LEU A 231 -15.11 2.02 -11.21
CA LEU A 231 -13.67 2.25 -11.07
C LEU A 231 -12.83 1.25 -11.90
N ASN A 232 -13.33 0.03 -12.12
CA ASN A 232 -12.69 -0.96 -13.00
C ASN A 232 -12.79 -0.53 -14.46
N ALA A 233 -13.96 -0.10 -14.91
CA ALA A 233 -14.17 0.41 -16.27
C ALA A 233 -13.26 1.61 -16.58
N GLU A 234 -13.17 2.57 -15.65
CA GLU A 234 -12.26 3.72 -15.77
C GLU A 234 -10.79 3.27 -15.90
N ARG A 235 -10.35 2.26 -15.13
CA ARG A 235 -8.98 1.73 -15.24
C ARG A 235 -8.71 1.06 -16.58
N VAL A 236 -9.69 0.37 -17.16
CA VAL A 236 -9.59 -0.19 -18.52
C VAL A 236 -9.44 0.94 -19.54
N GLU A 237 -10.25 2.00 -19.45
CA GLU A 237 -10.12 3.16 -20.34
C GLU A 237 -8.75 3.85 -20.24
N ILE A 238 -8.24 4.03 -19.02
CA ILE A 238 -6.90 4.57 -18.78
C ILE A 238 -5.84 3.67 -19.43
N ALA A 239 -5.94 2.36 -19.24
CA ALA A 239 -4.99 1.40 -19.80
C ALA A 239 -4.90 1.50 -21.33
N HIS A 240 -6.05 1.54 -22.00
CA HIS A 240 -6.11 1.68 -23.45
C HIS A 240 -5.57 3.03 -23.93
N ALA A 241 -5.88 4.12 -23.23
CA ALA A 241 -5.34 5.44 -23.56
C ALA A 241 -3.81 5.48 -23.44
N VAL A 242 -3.27 4.90 -22.36
CA VAL A 242 -1.82 4.78 -22.12
C VAL A 242 -1.16 3.94 -23.22
N ALA A 243 -1.69 2.74 -23.49
CA ALA A 243 -1.15 1.80 -24.48
C ALA A 243 -1.19 2.37 -25.92
N SER A 244 -2.18 3.22 -26.21
CA SER A 244 -2.32 3.87 -27.53
C SER A 244 -1.55 5.20 -27.64
N GLY A 245 -0.77 5.60 -26.63
CA GLY A 245 -0.02 6.86 -26.64
C GLY A 245 -0.89 8.12 -26.51
N GLN A 246 -2.16 7.99 -26.12
CA GLN A 246 -3.10 9.10 -25.96
C GLN A 246 -2.86 9.80 -24.62
N THR A 247 -1.71 10.48 -24.51
CA THR A 247 -1.19 11.06 -23.26
C THR A 247 -2.19 11.97 -22.55
N ASP A 248 -2.76 12.95 -23.26
CA ASP A 248 -3.69 13.92 -22.66
C ASP A 248 -4.97 13.25 -22.18
N ARG A 249 -5.46 12.26 -22.93
CA ARG A 249 -6.63 11.46 -22.54
C ARG A 249 -6.34 10.62 -21.31
N ALA A 250 -5.20 9.94 -21.26
CA ALA A 250 -4.78 9.14 -20.11
C ALA A 250 -4.68 9.99 -18.84
N GLN A 251 -4.13 11.20 -18.96
CA GLN A 251 -4.04 12.16 -17.87
C GLN A 251 -5.43 12.59 -17.37
N GLN A 252 -6.32 12.99 -18.27
CA GLN A 252 -7.67 13.45 -17.92
C GLN A 252 -8.49 12.37 -17.22
N ILE A 253 -8.50 11.14 -17.75
CA ILE A 253 -9.28 10.04 -17.17
C ILE A 253 -8.68 9.64 -15.81
N MET A 254 -7.36 9.55 -15.68
CA MET A 254 -6.72 9.23 -14.40
C MET A 254 -7.03 10.28 -13.33
N GLU A 255 -7.00 11.56 -13.68
CA GLU A 255 -7.33 12.63 -12.75
C GLU A 255 -8.77 12.50 -12.24
N ALA A 256 -9.74 12.34 -13.14
CA ALA A 256 -11.14 12.13 -12.79
C ALA A 256 -11.33 10.86 -11.94
N HIS A 257 -10.68 9.76 -12.32
CA HIS A 257 -10.68 8.49 -11.59
C HIS A 257 -10.26 8.66 -10.13
N ILE A 258 -9.25 9.49 -9.84
CA ILE A 258 -8.81 9.73 -8.46
C ILE A 258 -9.72 10.71 -7.72
N VAL A 259 -10.12 11.82 -8.35
CA VAL A 259 -10.97 12.85 -7.71
C VAL A 259 -12.34 12.27 -7.32
N HIS A 260 -12.91 11.37 -8.12
CA HIS A 260 -14.24 10.82 -7.87
C HIS A 260 -14.27 9.74 -6.79
N LYS A 261 -13.16 9.05 -6.50
CA LYS A 261 -13.08 7.98 -5.49
C LYS A 261 -13.78 8.33 -4.17
N PRO A 262 -13.44 9.44 -3.48
CA PRO A 262 -14.05 9.74 -2.18
C PRO A 262 -15.57 9.95 -2.23
N TYR A 263 -16.12 10.41 -3.34
CA TYR A 263 -17.57 10.55 -3.53
C TYR A 263 -18.24 9.19 -3.78
N LEU A 264 -17.61 8.35 -4.61
CA LEU A 264 -18.08 6.99 -4.89
C LEU A 264 -18.00 6.06 -3.67
N THR A 265 -17.14 6.39 -2.69
CA THR A 265 -17.03 5.69 -1.41
C THR A 265 -17.78 6.39 -0.27
N GLY A 266 -18.58 7.43 -0.55
CA GLY A 266 -19.40 8.10 0.47
C GLY A 266 -18.62 8.76 1.62
N ILE A 267 -17.31 8.97 1.50
CA ILE A 267 -16.55 9.76 2.49
C ILE A 267 -16.78 11.26 2.24
N LEU A 268 -17.02 11.63 0.98
CA LEU A 268 -17.49 12.95 0.55
C LEU A 268 -18.89 12.85 -0.09
N ASP A 269 -19.67 13.94 -0.04
CA ASP A 269 -21.01 14.08 -0.65
C ASP A 269 -20.93 14.89 -1.94
#